data_AF-A0A378YBV3-F1
#
_entry.id   AF-A0A378YBV3-F1
#
_cell.length_a   1.000
_cell.length_b   1.000
_cell.length_c   1.000
_cell.angle_alpha   90.00
_cell.angle_beta   90.00
_cell.angle_gamma   90.00
#
_symmetry.space_group_name_H-M   'P 1'
#
loop_
_entity.id
_entity.type
_entity.pdbx_description
1 polymer ?
#
loop_
_entity_poly.entity_id
_entity_poly.type
_entity_poly.pdbx_seq_one_letter_code
_entity_poly.pdbx_strand_id
1 'polypeptide(L)'
;MDGNGEMFKINPGKTIQPPTRASGENSMAVGTGAEASGENSVAVGNGAKASGNHSTALGNGSRASATQSVALGAGSVATRDNTVSIGIAGGERQIANVRPGTAGTDAVNVNQLRAIHRDFSQQLAGVRGDMQHLEGELSAGIAAAMAMAGLPQATEPGKHMFSFSGATWRGEGGLAMALSSVSADGRWVLKGVANTSSRGDVGASVGVGFLW
;
A
#
# COMPACT_ATOMS: atom_id res chain seq x y z
N MET A 1 -39.79 -21.53 52.72
CA MET A 1 -38.79 -22.03 51.76
C MET A 1 -39.53 -22.30 50.46
N ASP A 2 -39.29 -21.49 49.43
CA ASP A 2 -40.02 -21.52 48.15
C ASP A 2 -38.99 -21.46 47.01
N GLY A 3 -38.70 -22.63 46.44
CA GLY A 3 -38.76 -22.92 45.00
C GLY A 3 -37.86 -22.22 43.98
N ASN A 4 -37.22 -21.07 44.23
CA ASN A 4 -36.67 -20.24 43.13
C ASN A 4 -35.27 -20.61 42.62
N GLY A 5 -34.82 -21.85 42.85
CA GLY A 5 -33.46 -22.34 42.57
C GLY A 5 -33.27 -23.05 41.23
N GLU A 6 -34.14 -22.87 40.24
CA GLU A 6 -33.90 -23.45 38.91
C GLU A 6 -32.74 -22.72 38.21
N MET A 7 -31.71 -23.46 37.80
CA MET A 7 -30.56 -22.95 37.04
C MET A 7 -30.95 -22.49 35.61
N PHE A 8 -32.17 -22.79 35.16
CA PHE A 8 -32.66 -22.43 33.83
C PHE A 8 -34.07 -21.83 33.93
N LYS A 9 -34.23 -20.58 33.49
CA LYS A 9 -35.51 -19.86 33.49
C LYS A 9 -35.91 -19.55 32.05
N ILE A 10 -37.12 -19.95 31.66
CA ILE A 10 -37.69 -19.67 30.35
C ILE A 10 -38.87 -18.71 30.54
N ASN A 11 -38.86 -17.57 29.85
CA ASN A 11 -40.07 -16.76 29.68
C ASN A 11 -40.70 -17.13 28.33
N PRO A 12 -41.77 -17.93 28.28
CA PRO A 12 -42.19 -18.62 27.07
C PRO A 12 -42.72 -17.70 25.95
N GLY A 13 -43.05 -16.42 26.19
CA GLY A 13 -43.68 -15.58 25.15
C GLY A 13 -44.96 -16.21 24.57
N LYS A 14 -45.45 -15.76 23.40
CA LYS A 14 -46.68 -16.27 22.77
C LYS A 14 -46.67 -17.80 22.58
N THR A 15 -47.76 -18.48 22.94
CA THR A 15 -47.94 -19.95 23.03
C THR A 15 -47.96 -20.74 21.71
N ILE A 16 -47.84 -20.09 20.56
CA ILE A 16 -47.70 -20.73 19.23
C ILE A 16 -46.29 -20.46 18.72
N GLN A 17 -45.39 -21.36 19.06
CA GLN A 17 -43.97 -21.16 18.83
C GLN A 17 -43.39 -22.54 18.47
N PRO A 18 -42.66 -22.68 17.34
CA PRO A 18 -42.18 -23.98 16.88
C PRO A 18 -41.30 -24.65 17.96
N PRO A 19 -41.32 -25.99 18.07
CA PRO A 19 -40.58 -26.69 19.10
C PRO A 19 -39.08 -26.48 18.93
N THR A 20 -38.37 -26.38 20.05
CA THR A 20 -36.91 -26.49 20.09
C THR A 20 -36.50 -27.90 19.66
N ARG A 21 -35.54 -28.03 18.75
CA ARG A 21 -35.14 -29.31 18.14
C ARG A 21 -33.62 -29.48 18.14
N ALA A 22 -33.13 -30.43 18.92
CA ALA A 22 -31.77 -30.95 18.84
C ALA A 22 -31.85 -32.34 18.19
N SER A 23 -31.78 -32.40 16.86
CA SER A 23 -31.96 -33.65 16.11
C SER A 23 -30.66 -34.20 15.51
N GLY A 24 -29.58 -33.42 15.52
CA GLY A 24 -28.26 -33.92 15.19
C GLY A 24 -27.71 -34.78 16.32
N GLU A 25 -26.88 -35.77 15.98
CA GLU A 25 -26.11 -36.52 16.99
C GLU A 25 -25.28 -35.55 17.84
N ASN A 26 -25.30 -35.73 19.16
CA ASN A 26 -24.62 -34.86 20.14
C ASN A 26 -24.93 -33.35 20.00
N SER A 27 -26.10 -33.00 19.50
CA SER A 27 -26.49 -31.60 19.29
C SER A 27 -27.11 -30.94 20.53
N MET A 28 -27.08 -29.60 20.58
CA MET A 28 -27.70 -28.79 21.62
C MET A 28 -28.56 -27.69 21.00
N ALA A 29 -29.82 -27.59 21.42
CA ALA A 29 -30.72 -26.52 20.99
C ALA A 29 -31.36 -25.83 22.21
N VAL A 30 -31.22 -24.50 22.31
CA VAL A 30 -31.74 -23.68 23.41
C VAL A 30 -32.45 -22.45 22.84
N GLY A 31 -33.70 -22.28 23.25
CA GLY A 31 -34.56 -21.18 22.82
C GLY A 31 -35.61 -21.61 21.82
N THR A 32 -36.71 -20.88 21.77
CA THR A 32 -37.88 -21.34 21.05
C THR A 32 -37.66 -21.39 19.54
N GLY A 33 -38.03 -22.51 18.91
CA GLY A 33 -37.77 -22.74 17.49
C GLY A 33 -36.29 -22.87 17.13
N ALA A 34 -35.39 -22.97 18.12
CA ALA A 34 -33.98 -23.27 17.84
C ALA A 34 -33.86 -24.68 17.26
N GLU A 35 -33.04 -24.83 16.22
CA GLU A 35 -32.85 -26.08 15.49
C GLU A 35 -31.35 -26.37 15.37
N ALA A 36 -30.87 -27.39 16.09
CA ALA A 36 -29.54 -27.95 15.95
C ALA A 36 -29.68 -29.32 15.25
N SER A 37 -29.51 -29.34 13.93
CA SER A 37 -29.75 -30.53 13.09
C SER A 37 -28.48 -31.15 12.52
N GLY A 38 -27.34 -30.44 12.57
CA GLY A 38 -26.04 -31.01 12.23
C GLY A 38 -25.47 -31.87 13.37
N GLU A 39 -24.60 -32.82 13.03
CA GLU A 39 -23.81 -33.57 14.02
C GLU A 39 -22.97 -32.59 14.86
N ASN A 40 -22.86 -32.80 16.18
CA ASN A 40 -22.08 -31.97 17.11
C ASN A 40 -22.42 -30.45 17.01
N SER A 41 -23.66 -30.12 16.65
CA SER A 41 -24.07 -28.73 16.41
C SER A 41 -24.70 -28.06 17.64
N VAL A 42 -24.59 -26.73 17.72
CA VAL A 42 -25.12 -25.93 18.83
C VAL A 42 -25.97 -24.77 18.28
N ALA A 43 -27.23 -24.70 18.66
CA ALA A 43 -28.14 -23.61 18.32
C ALA A 43 -28.68 -22.93 19.59
N VAL A 44 -28.31 -21.68 19.84
CA VAL A 44 -28.72 -20.92 21.02
C VAL A 44 -29.33 -19.58 20.60
N GLY A 45 -30.62 -19.42 20.88
CA GLY A 45 -31.41 -18.23 20.55
C GLY A 45 -32.73 -18.60 19.87
N ASN A 46 -33.76 -17.76 20.05
CA ASN A 46 -35.05 -17.98 19.38
C ASN A 46 -34.87 -18.01 17.85
N GLY A 47 -35.31 -19.10 17.21
CA GLY A 47 -35.15 -19.35 15.77
C GLY A 47 -33.70 -19.53 15.28
N ALA A 48 -32.71 -19.74 16.18
CA ALA A 48 -31.34 -20.05 15.78
C ALA A 48 -31.28 -21.41 15.08
N LYS A 49 -30.50 -21.52 13.99
CA LYS A 49 -30.39 -22.75 13.20
C LYS A 49 -28.94 -23.15 12.95
N ALA A 50 -28.51 -24.26 13.51
CA ALA A 50 -27.20 -24.89 13.29
C ALA A 50 -27.40 -26.20 12.51
N SER A 51 -27.34 -26.13 11.19
CA SER A 51 -27.61 -27.28 10.31
C SER A 51 -26.36 -27.89 9.66
N GLY A 52 -25.21 -27.22 9.76
CA GLY A 52 -23.93 -27.82 9.37
C GLY A 52 -23.37 -28.73 10.46
N ASN A 53 -22.60 -29.74 10.08
CA ASN A 53 -21.88 -30.57 11.06
C ASN A 53 -20.83 -29.72 11.79
N HIS A 54 -20.65 -29.92 13.09
CA HIS A 54 -19.76 -29.14 13.96
C HIS A 54 -20.06 -27.62 13.93
N SER A 55 -21.30 -27.22 13.62
CA SER A 55 -21.66 -25.81 13.49
C SER A 55 -22.19 -25.20 14.79
N THR A 56 -22.04 -23.89 14.96
CA THR A 56 -22.58 -23.14 16.10
C THR A 56 -23.37 -21.93 15.61
N ALA A 57 -24.64 -21.83 15.96
CA ALA A 57 -25.49 -20.67 15.74
C ALA A 57 -25.84 -20.04 17.10
N LEU A 58 -25.29 -18.86 17.38
CA LEU A 58 -25.46 -18.15 18.65
C LEU A 58 -26.10 -16.78 18.41
N GLY A 59 -27.40 -16.65 18.69
CA GLY A 59 -28.17 -15.42 18.56
C GLY A 59 -29.57 -15.67 17.96
N ASN A 60 -30.52 -14.77 18.25
CA ASN A 60 -31.87 -14.82 17.68
C ASN A 60 -31.81 -14.83 16.13
N GLY A 61 -32.43 -15.83 15.50
CA GLY A 61 -32.44 -15.99 14.05
C GLY A 61 -31.07 -16.20 13.39
N SER A 62 -30.01 -16.49 14.16
CA SER A 62 -28.69 -16.82 13.61
C SER A 62 -28.73 -18.14 12.83
N ARG A 63 -27.94 -18.28 11.77
CA ARG A 63 -27.92 -19.47 10.91
C ARG A 63 -26.50 -19.90 10.56
N ALA A 64 -26.07 -21.05 11.06
CA ALA A 64 -24.82 -21.71 10.70
C ALA A 64 -25.12 -22.97 9.89
N SER A 65 -25.02 -22.88 8.56
CA SER A 65 -25.43 -23.96 7.65
C SER A 65 -24.26 -24.74 7.05
N ALA A 66 -23.03 -24.27 7.23
CA ALA A 66 -21.82 -24.90 6.71
C ALA A 66 -21.07 -25.72 7.78
N THR A 67 -20.20 -26.61 7.35
CA THR A 67 -19.44 -27.51 8.24
C THR A 67 -18.39 -26.73 9.02
N GLN A 68 -18.24 -26.99 10.32
CA GLN A 68 -17.30 -26.29 11.20
C GLN A 68 -17.48 -24.75 11.16
N SER A 69 -18.72 -24.28 10.97
CA SER A 69 -19.03 -22.85 10.86
C SER A 69 -19.66 -22.28 12.12
N VAL A 70 -19.41 -21.01 12.40
CA VAL A 70 -19.98 -20.28 13.54
C VAL A 70 -20.72 -19.05 13.03
N ALA A 71 -22.02 -18.95 13.32
CA ALA A 71 -22.80 -17.73 13.16
C ALA A 71 -22.97 -17.06 14.53
N LEU A 72 -22.28 -15.95 14.74
CA LEU A 72 -22.22 -15.25 16.03
C LEU A 72 -22.98 -13.93 15.97
N GLY A 73 -24.03 -13.79 16.78
CA GLY A 73 -24.89 -12.62 16.86
C GLY A 73 -26.26 -12.82 16.19
N ALA A 74 -27.23 -11.99 16.57
CA ALA A 74 -28.60 -12.06 16.05
C ALA A 74 -28.63 -11.87 14.52
N GLY A 75 -29.31 -12.74 13.79
CA GLY A 75 -29.40 -12.68 12.33
C GLY A 75 -28.10 -12.93 11.56
N SER A 76 -26.99 -13.30 12.24
CA SER A 76 -25.75 -13.67 11.55
C SER A 76 -25.92 -14.93 10.73
N VAL A 77 -25.23 -15.02 9.59
CA VAL A 77 -25.32 -16.14 8.65
C VAL A 77 -23.91 -16.63 8.29
N ALA A 78 -23.64 -17.91 8.56
CA ALA A 78 -22.38 -18.58 8.22
C ALA A 78 -22.64 -19.71 7.20
N THR A 79 -22.23 -19.48 5.97
CA THR A 79 -22.48 -20.38 4.80
C THR A 79 -21.20 -20.94 4.19
N ARG A 80 -20.04 -20.69 4.79
CA ARG A 80 -18.74 -21.21 4.35
C ARG A 80 -18.19 -22.14 5.42
N ASP A 81 -17.53 -23.22 5.00
CA ASP A 81 -16.89 -24.14 5.93
C ASP A 81 -15.76 -23.44 6.68
N ASN A 82 -15.47 -23.88 7.92
CA ASN A 82 -14.34 -23.40 8.73
C ASN A 82 -14.30 -21.86 8.90
N THR A 83 -15.45 -21.24 9.18
CA THR A 83 -15.57 -19.77 9.29
C THR A 83 -16.29 -19.33 10.55
N VAL A 84 -16.00 -18.11 10.99
CA VAL A 84 -16.83 -17.38 11.95
C VAL A 84 -17.45 -16.19 11.22
N SER A 85 -18.76 -16.19 11.05
CA SER A 85 -19.53 -15.04 10.56
C SER A 85 -20.15 -14.30 11.72
N ILE A 86 -19.85 -13.00 11.82
CA ILE A 86 -20.42 -12.10 12.84
C ILE A 86 -21.55 -11.23 12.29
N GLY A 87 -22.07 -11.53 11.09
CA GLY A 87 -23.06 -10.71 10.42
C GLY A 87 -23.67 -11.39 9.21
N ILE A 88 -24.18 -10.59 8.30
CA ILE A 88 -24.75 -11.00 7.01
C ILE A 88 -24.34 -9.98 5.95
N ALA A 89 -24.40 -10.34 4.67
CA ALA A 89 -24.13 -9.39 3.59
C ALA A 89 -25.05 -8.17 3.69
N GLY A 90 -24.47 -6.97 3.71
CA GLY A 90 -25.18 -5.70 3.91
C GLY A 90 -25.57 -5.41 5.36
N GLY A 91 -25.20 -6.30 6.29
CA GLY A 91 -25.40 -6.18 7.74
C GLY A 91 -24.13 -6.59 8.48
N GLU A 92 -22.98 -6.12 8.00
CA GLU A 92 -21.68 -6.37 8.60
C GLU A 92 -21.57 -5.73 9.98
N ARG A 93 -20.82 -6.36 10.87
CA ARG A 93 -20.51 -5.83 12.20
C ARG A 93 -19.04 -5.47 12.30
N GLN A 94 -18.75 -4.47 13.10
CA GLN A 94 -17.37 -4.13 13.44
C GLN A 94 -16.87 -5.02 14.58
N ILE A 95 -15.61 -5.44 14.49
CA ILE A 95 -14.87 -6.04 15.61
C ILE A 95 -14.03 -4.93 16.23
N ALA A 96 -14.40 -4.51 17.44
CA ALA A 96 -13.69 -3.47 18.18
C ALA A 96 -12.75 -4.06 19.23
N ASN A 97 -11.82 -3.24 19.74
CA ASN A 97 -10.86 -3.61 20.78
C ASN A 97 -9.91 -4.76 20.39
N VAL A 98 -9.60 -4.85 19.09
CA VAL A 98 -8.60 -5.79 18.58
C VAL A 98 -7.20 -5.28 18.92
N ARG A 99 -6.50 -5.98 19.82
CA ARG A 99 -5.08 -5.73 20.11
C ARG A 99 -4.22 -5.99 18.86
N PRO A 100 -3.09 -5.29 18.66
CA PRO A 100 -2.21 -5.59 17.53
C PRO A 100 -1.84 -7.08 17.46
N GLY A 101 -1.91 -7.65 16.26
CA GLY A 101 -1.47 -9.01 16.00
C GLY A 101 0.05 -9.14 16.14
N THR A 102 0.50 -10.27 16.67
CA THR A 102 1.91 -10.58 16.96
C THR A 102 2.40 -11.86 16.28
N ALA A 103 1.50 -12.77 15.91
CA ALA A 103 1.76 -13.96 15.10
C ALA A 103 1.18 -13.80 13.69
N GLY A 104 1.67 -14.61 12.74
CA GLY A 104 1.27 -14.52 11.32
C GLY A 104 -0.20 -14.82 11.03
N THR A 105 -0.93 -15.41 11.98
CA THR A 105 -2.36 -15.74 11.88
C THR A 105 -3.24 -14.87 12.78
N ASP A 106 -2.67 -13.84 13.41
CA ASP A 106 -3.44 -12.89 14.23
C ASP A 106 -4.18 -11.89 13.34
N ALA A 107 -5.34 -11.43 13.81
CA ALA A 107 -6.04 -10.33 13.17
C ALA A 107 -5.21 -9.04 13.24
N VAL A 108 -5.15 -8.31 12.13
CA VAL A 108 -4.52 -6.99 12.05
C VAL A 108 -5.54 -5.92 12.44
N ASN A 109 -5.15 -4.98 13.29
CA ASN A 109 -6.00 -3.82 13.63
C ASN A 109 -5.66 -2.58 12.79
N VAL A 110 -6.52 -1.56 12.84
CA VAL A 110 -6.37 -0.34 12.03
C VAL A 110 -5.09 0.45 12.37
N ASN A 111 -4.57 0.34 13.59
CA ASN A 111 -3.33 1.03 13.97
C ASN A 111 -2.11 0.45 13.25
N GLN A 112 -2.05 -0.87 13.08
CA GLN A 112 -0.99 -1.55 12.30
C GLN A 112 -1.06 -1.16 10.82
N LEU A 113 -2.26 -1.11 10.23
CA LEU A 113 -2.44 -0.68 8.83
C LEU A 113 -2.03 0.80 8.63
N ARG A 114 -2.40 1.68 9.57
CA ARG A 114 -2.02 3.10 9.53
C ARG A 114 -0.51 3.30 9.67
N ALA A 115 0.20 2.44 10.40
CA ALA A 115 1.65 2.49 10.48
C ALA A 115 2.29 2.26 9.10
N ILE A 116 1.89 1.17 8.42
CA ILE A 116 2.36 0.86 7.06
C ILE A 116 2.06 2.01 6.09
N HIS A 117 0.85 2.58 6.16
CA HIS A 117 0.48 3.69 5.28
C HIS A 117 1.37 4.94 5.47
N ARG A 118 1.76 5.24 6.72
CA ARG A 118 2.68 6.37 7.00
C ARG A 118 4.08 6.10 6.45
N ASP A 119 4.62 4.91 6.66
CA ASP A 119 5.94 4.53 6.18
C ASP A 119 6.01 4.60 4.64
N PHE A 120 4.98 4.08 3.96
CA PHE A 120 4.88 4.16 2.50
C PHE A 120 4.77 5.60 2.00
N SER A 121 3.99 6.45 2.67
CA SER A 121 3.83 7.86 2.30
C SER A 121 5.15 8.64 2.45
N GLN A 122 5.95 8.33 3.48
CA GLN A 122 7.27 8.92 3.68
C GLN A 122 8.25 8.48 2.59
N GLN A 123 8.26 7.20 2.23
CA GLN A 123 9.08 6.69 1.12
C GLN A 123 8.74 7.40 -0.19
N LEU A 124 7.44 7.57 -0.49
CA LEU A 124 7.02 8.27 -1.72
C LEU A 124 7.42 9.75 -1.72
N ALA A 125 7.37 10.42 -0.58
CA ALA A 125 7.84 11.79 -0.46
C ALA A 125 9.35 11.90 -0.72
N GLY A 126 10.14 10.95 -0.20
CA GLY A 126 11.58 10.86 -0.48
C GLY A 126 11.87 10.70 -1.97
N VAL A 127 11.22 9.72 -2.62
CA VAL A 127 11.38 9.48 -4.06
C VAL A 127 10.99 10.71 -4.90
N ARG A 128 9.95 11.45 -4.50
CA ARG A 128 9.59 12.71 -5.18
C ARG A 128 10.67 13.79 -5.01
N GLY A 129 11.29 13.87 -3.83
CA GLY A 129 12.41 14.77 -3.57
C GLY A 129 13.62 14.42 -4.44
N ASP A 130 14.00 13.14 -4.50
CA ASP A 130 15.11 12.66 -5.31
C ASP A 130 14.89 12.96 -6.80
N MET A 131 13.67 12.76 -7.31
CA MET A 131 13.32 13.11 -8.69
C MET A 131 13.46 14.61 -8.97
N GLN A 132 13.05 15.47 -8.05
CA GLN A 132 13.20 16.92 -8.19
C GLN A 132 14.67 17.33 -8.18
N HIS A 133 15.50 16.66 -7.37
CA HIS A 133 16.95 16.90 -7.34
C HIS A 133 17.60 16.53 -8.67
N LEU A 134 17.28 15.34 -9.19
CA LEU A 134 17.77 14.85 -10.48
C LEU A 134 17.34 15.77 -11.64
N GLU A 135 16.10 16.25 -11.65
CA GLU A 135 15.65 17.20 -12.69
C GLU A 135 16.46 18.51 -12.66
N GLY A 136 16.80 19.00 -11.47
CA GLY A 136 17.67 20.16 -11.29
C GLY A 136 19.09 19.92 -11.79
N GLU A 137 19.72 18.81 -11.39
CA GLU A 137 21.07 18.43 -11.83
C GLU A 137 21.14 18.25 -13.36
N LEU A 138 20.16 17.56 -13.95
CA LEU A 138 20.08 17.38 -15.40
C LEU A 138 19.90 18.71 -16.13
N SER A 139 19.03 19.58 -15.63
CA SER A 139 18.78 20.89 -16.25
C SER A 139 20.03 21.78 -16.20
N ALA A 140 20.74 21.78 -15.08
CA ALA A 140 22.00 22.52 -14.91
C ALA A 140 23.11 21.93 -15.80
N GLY A 141 23.18 20.60 -15.93
CA GLY A 141 24.08 19.91 -16.85
C GLY A 141 23.83 20.27 -18.31
N ILE A 142 22.56 20.35 -18.74
CA ILE A 142 22.18 20.80 -20.09
C ILE A 142 22.61 22.26 -20.31
N ALA A 143 22.41 23.14 -19.32
CA ALA A 143 22.87 24.53 -19.39
C ALA A 143 24.40 24.61 -19.55
N ALA A 144 25.16 23.81 -18.80
CA ALA A 144 26.62 23.75 -18.94
C ALA A 144 27.05 23.25 -20.33
N ALA A 145 26.35 22.25 -20.89
CA ALA A 145 26.58 21.75 -22.24
C ALA A 145 26.27 22.81 -23.32
N MET A 146 25.19 23.58 -23.18
CA MET A 146 24.90 24.70 -24.07
C MET A 146 25.94 25.82 -23.96
N ALA A 147 26.42 26.11 -22.75
CA ALA A 147 27.51 27.07 -22.56
C ALA A 147 28.75 26.63 -23.33
N MET A 148 29.12 25.34 -23.29
CA MET A 148 30.21 24.81 -24.11
C MET A 148 29.98 24.98 -25.62
N ALA A 149 28.77 24.71 -26.10
CA ALA A 149 28.41 24.82 -27.51
C ALA A 149 28.53 26.26 -28.03
N GLY A 150 28.23 27.24 -27.18
CA GLY A 150 28.34 28.67 -27.50
C GLY A 150 29.77 29.23 -27.57
N LEU A 151 30.80 28.44 -27.25
CA LEU A 151 32.18 28.95 -27.17
C LEU A 151 32.80 29.21 -28.55
N PRO A 152 33.23 30.45 -28.84
CA PRO A 152 34.04 30.76 -30.01
C PRO A 152 35.35 29.96 -30.04
N GLN A 153 35.89 29.79 -31.25
CA GLN A 153 37.11 29.04 -31.53
C GLN A 153 38.03 29.85 -32.45
N ALA A 154 39.35 29.71 -32.27
CA ALA A 154 40.34 30.30 -33.17
C ALA A 154 40.19 29.76 -34.61
N THR A 155 40.19 30.67 -35.58
CA THR A 155 40.03 30.34 -37.02
C THR A 155 41.25 30.72 -37.86
N GLU A 156 42.18 31.50 -37.31
CA GLU A 156 43.35 32.00 -38.03
C GLU A 156 44.61 31.16 -37.74
N PRO A 157 45.41 30.79 -38.76
CA PRO A 157 46.66 30.04 -38.57
C PRO A 157 47.64 30.71 -37.61
N GLY A 158 48.22 29.92 -36.71
CA GLY A 158 49.17 30.39 -35.69
C GLY A 158 48.55 31.22 -34.57
N LYS A 159 47.21 31.37 -34.50
CA LYS A 159 46.53 32.10 -33.42
C LYS A 159 46.03 31.16 -32.32
N HIS A 160 46.02 31.71 -31.11
CA HIS A 160 45.40 31.13 -29.94
C HIS A 160 44.20 31.98 -29.51
N MET A 161 43.18 31.35 -28.95
CA MET A 161 41.99 32.04 -28.43
C MET A 161 41.62 31.48 -27.07
N PHE A 162 41.39 32.39 -26.12
CA PHE A 162 40.68 32.11 -24.88
C PHE A 162 39.23 32.58 -25.03
N SER A 163 38.27 31.76 -24.63
CA SER A 163 36.85 32.09 -24.71
C SER A 163 36.09 31.72 -23.45
N PHE A 164 34.97 32.41 -23.23
CA PHE A 164 34.05 32.21 -22.12
C PHE A 164 32.62 32.27 -22.63
N SER A 165 31.73 31.49 -22.04
CA SER A 165 30.32 31.40 -22.43
C SER A 165 29.47 31.07 -21.22
N GLY A 166 28.21 31.50 -21.26
CA GLY A 166 27.20 31.16 -20.26
C GLY A 166 25.87 30.83 -20.95
N ALA A 167 25.11 29.93 -20.35
CA ALA A 167 23.79 29.55 -20.84
C ALA A 167 22.83 29.24 -19.69
N THR A 168 21.54 29.22 -19.99
CA THR A 168 20.48 28.86 -19.05
C THR A 168 19.53 27.84 -19.65
N TRP A 169 19.03 26.92 -18.83
CA TRP A 169 18.01 25.95 -19.19
C TRP A 169 17.06 25.71 -18.02
N ARG A 170 15.76 25.90 -18.25
CA ARG A 170 14.70 25.67 -17.24
C ARG A 170 14.98 26.30 -15.86
N GLY A 171 15.60 27.49 -15.84
CA GLY A 171 15.91 28.21 -14.59
C GLY A 171 17.27 27.87 -13.97
N GLU A 172 17.95 26.84 -14.47
CA GLU A 172 19.34 26.55 -14.12
C GLU A 172 20.31 27.28 -15.05
N GLY A 173 21.53 27.52 -14.59
CA GLY A 173 22.63 28.12 -15.35
C GLY A 173 23.82 27.18 -15.54
N GLY A 174 24.62 27.45 -16.56
CA GLY A 174 25.90 26.80 -16.80
C GLY A 174 26.91 27.77 -17.40
N LEU A 175 28.18 27.58 -17.07
CA LEU A 175 29.29 28.39 -17.53
C LEU A 175 30.33 27.50 -18.18
N ALA A 176 31.01 28.01 -19.20
CA ALA A 176 32.09 27.30 -19.85
C ALA A 176 33.22 28.24 -20.25
N MET A 177 34.43 27.71 -20.28
CA MET A 177 35.62 28.38 -20.77
C MET A 177 36.43 27.45 -21.67
N ALA A 178 37.12 28.02 -22.64
CA ALA A 178 37.95 27.23 -23.54
C ALA A 178 39.25 27.93 -23.92
N LEU A 179 40.21 27.09 -24.29
CA LEU A 179 41.42 27.45 -24.99
C LEU A 179 41.39 26.74 -26.34
N SER A 180 41.65 27.47 -27.43
CA SER A 180 41.77 26.88 -28.77
C SER A 180 42.98 27.44 -29.52
N SER A 181 43.52 26.66 -30.44
CA SER A 181 44.67 27.04 -31.26
C SER A 181 44.58 26.43 -32.65
N VAL A 182 45.00 27.21 -33.66
CA VAL A 182 45.23 26.72 -35.01
C VAL A 182 46.74 26.67 -35.25
N SER A 183 47.23 25.55 -35.77
CA SER A 183 48.63 25.38 -36.20
C SER A 183 49.09 26.45 -37.20
N ALA A 184 50.39 26.69 -37.27
CA ALA A 184 50.98 27.72 -38.14
C ALA A 184 50.76 27.45 -39.64
N ASP A 185 50.69 26.19 -40.04
CA ASP A 185 50.35 25.75 -41.40
C ASP A 185 48.84 25.70 -41.66
N GLY A 186 48.01 26.01 -40.66
CA GLY A 186 46.55 26.07 -40.76
C GLY A 186 45.85 24.72 -40.81
N ARG A 187 46.59 23.60 -40.71
CA ARG A 187 46.05 22.26 -40.96
C ARG A 187 45.42 21.60 -39.74
N TRP A 188 45.91 21.91 -38.55
CA TRP A 188 45.41 21.37 -37.29
C TRP A 188 44.71 22.43 -36.45
N VAL A 189 43.59 22.05 -35.85
CA VAL A 189 42.87 22.86 -34.86
C VAL A 189 42.67 22.06 -33.59
N LEU A 190 43.00 22.66 -32.44
CA LEU A 190 42.82 22.08 -31.11
C LEU A 190 41.89 22.96 -30.28
N LYS A 191 41.03 22.34 -29.47
CA LYS A 191 40.15 23.04 -28.51
C LYS A 191 40.04 22.23 -27.22
N GLY A 192 40.39 22.83 -26.08
CA GLY A 192 40.11 22.31 -24.75
C GLY A 192 39.02 23.16 -24.09
N VAL A 193 38.04 22.52 -23.46
CA VAL A 193 36.89 23.17 -22.81
C VAL A 193 36.77 22.67 -21.38
N ALA A 194 36.46 23.57 -20.45
CA ALA A 194 36.00 23.26 -19.11
C ALA A 194 34.66 23.95 -18.86
N ASN A 195 33.75 23.32 -18.12
CA ASN A 195 32.44 23.86 -17.81
C ASN A 195 32.03 23.55 -16.37
N THR A 196 31.04 24.29 -15.88
CA THR A 196 30.41 24.06 -14.59
C THR A 196 28.92 24.37 -14.64
N SER A 197 28.14 23.73 -13.78
CA SER A 197 26.69 23.92 -13.63
C SER A 197 26.37 24.73 -12.37
N SER A 198 25.22 25.39 -12.36
CA SER A 198 24.68 26.07 -11.16
C SER A 198 24.36 25.13 -10.00
N ARG A 199 24.38 23.80 -10.23
CA ARG A 199 24.25 22.76 -9.21
C ARG A 199 25.60 22.25 -8.69
N GLY A 200 26.71 22.79 -9.18
CA GLY A 200 28.05 22.53 -8.66
C GLY A 200 28.81 21.44 -9.42
N ASP A 201 28.24 20.88 -10.48
CA ASP A 201 28.93 19.91 -11.33
C ASP A 201 30.02 20.59 -12.15
N VAL A 202 31.04 19.82 -12.51
CA VAL A 202 32.15 20.25 -13.36
C VAL A 202 32.39 19.23 -14.47
N GLY A 203 32.70 19.71 -15.66
CA GLY A 203 33.01 18.87 -16.81
C GLY A 203 34.12 19.46 -17.66
N ALA A 204 34.76 18.62 -18.48
CA ALA A 204 35.77 19.05 -19.42
C ALA A 204 35.73 18.20 -20.70
N SER A 205 36.18 18.77 -21.82
CA SER A 205 36.31 18.07 -23.10
C SER A 205 37.49 18.61 -23.89
N VAL A 206 38.00 17.80 -24.84
CA VAL A 206 39.06 18.19 -25.77
C VAL A 206 38.69 17.70 -27.17
N GLY A 207 38.95 18.52 -28.18
CA GLY A 207 38.69 18.22 -29.58
C GLY A 207 39.89 18.58 -30.46
N VAL A 208 40.09 17.79 -31.52
CA VAL A 208 41.10 17.99 -32.56
C VAL A 208 40.42 17.89 -33.93
N GLY A 209 40.74 18.80 -34.84
CA GLY A 209 40.33 18.77 -36.23
C GLY A 209 41.52 18.88 -37.18
N PHE A 210 41.43 18.22 -38.33
CA PHE A 210 42.40 18.30 -39.42
C PHE A 210 41.72 18.84 -40.68
N LEU A 211 42.30 19.86 -41.29
CA LEU A 211 41.91 20.44 -42.57
C LEU A 211 42.91 20.01 -43.65
N TRP A 212 42.39 19.55 -44.79
CA TRP A 212 43.14 19.10 -45.96
C TRP A 212 42.79 19.92 -47.20
#